data_AF-A0A0T1W2R0-F1
#
_entry.id   AF-A0A0T1W2R0-F1
#
_cell.length_a   1.000
_cell.length_b   1.000
_cell.length_c   1.000
_cell.angle_alpha   90.00
_cell.angle_beta   90.00
_cell.angle_gamma   90.00
#
_symmetry.space_group_name_H-M   'P 1'
#
loop_
_entity.id
_entity.type
_entity.pdbx_description
1 polymer ?
#
loop_
_entity_poly.entity_id
_entity_poly.type
_entity_poly.pdbx_seq_one_letter_code
_entity_poly.pdbx_strand_id
1 'polypeptide(L)'
;MSIHTYGIAQAAVLMNCSPRWLVEQLRANRFRGRKVGRQWLMTEQDIADALDLCANDGPRGVTQAVTGRTRVPVASLTPTSRKRLVGL
;
A
#
# COMPACT_ATOMS: atom_id res chain seq x y z
N MET A 1 -10.02 -25.37 13.88
CA MET A 1 -9.25 -24.15 13.54
C MET A 1 -9.82 -23.01 14.35
N SER A 2 -9.01 -22.42 15.23
CA SER A 2 -9.42 -21.26 16.04
C SER A 2 -9.03 -19.99 15.29
N ILE A 3 -9.97 -19.04 15.18
CA ILE A 3 -9.70 -17.75 14.53
C ILE A 3 -9.21 -16.78 15.61
N HIS A 4 -7.97 -16.33 15.48
CA HIS A 4 -7.42 -15.28 16.33
C HIS A 4 -7.82 -13.90 15.79
N THR A 5 -8.25 -13.03 16.70
CA THR A 5 -8.61 -11.65 16.38
C THR A 5 -7.81 -10.68 17.22
N TYR A 6 -7.41 -9.58 16.60
CA TYR A 6 -6.61 -8.53 17.19
C TYR A 6 -7.43 -7.25 17.24
N GLY A 7 -7.43 -6.60 18.40
CA GLY A 7 -7.98 -5.26 18.51
C GLY A 7 -7.13 -4.25 17.72
N ILE A 8 -7.72 -3.10 17.40
CA ILE A 8 -7.05 -2.06 16.61
C ILE A 8 -5.67 -1.66 17.12
N ALA A 9 -5.48 -1.57 18.44
CA ALA A 9 -4.19 -1.20 19.03
C ALA A 9 -3.13 -2.28 18.79
N GLN A 10 -3.49 -3.56 18.90
CA GLN A 10 -2.61 -4.68 18.64
C GLN A 10 -2.30 -4.79 17.14
N ALA A 11 -3.32 -4.69 16.29
CA ALA A 11 -3.14 -4.70 14.83
C ALA A 11 -2.23 -3.55 14.37
N ALA A 12 -2.36 -2.36 14.96
CA ALA A 12 -1.49 -1.22 14.67
C ALA A 12 -0.03 -1.47 15.06
N VAL A 13 0.22 -2.16 16.19
CA VAL A 13 1.58 -2.60 16.57
C VAL A 13 2.12 -3.60 15.55
N LEU A 14 1.32 -4.60 15.15
CA LEU A 14 1.71 -5.61 14.17
C LEU A 14 2.03 -5.01 12.79
N MET A 15 1.27 -3.99 12.38
CA MET A 15 1.48 -3.27 11.12
C MET A 15 2.48 -2.11 11.24
N ASN A 16 3.03 -1.85 12.44
CA ASN A 16 3.88 -0.70 12.74
C ASN A 16 3.30 0.65 12.25
N CYS A 17 2.01 0.90 12.53
CA CYS A 17 1.31 2.10 12.09
C CYS A 17 0.53 2.78 13.23
N SER A 18 -0.04 3.97 12.97
CA SER A 18 -0.88 4.65 13.95
C SER A 18 -2.25 3.96 14.08
N PRO A 19 -2.74 3.68 15.31
CA PRO A 19 -4.09 3.16 15.51
C PRO A 19 -5.18 4.06 14.90
N ARG A 20 -4.97 5.38 14.97
CA ARG A 20 -5.92 6.36 14.40
C ARG A 20 -6.03 6.20 12.89
N TRP A 21 -4.89 6.11 12.21
CA TRP A 21 -4.83 5.91 10.77
C TRP A 21 -5.48 4.58 10.39
N LEU A 22 -5.19 3.49 11.10
CA LEU A 22 -5.76 2.18 10.81
C LEU A 22 -7.30 2.18 10.89
N VAL A 23 -7.88 2.89 11.87
CA VAL A 23 -9.34 3.09 11.94
C VAL A 23 -9.87 3.86 10.74
N GLU A 24 -9.16 4.86 10.25
CA GLU A 24 -9.57 5.62 9.06
C GLU A 24 -9.57 4.73 7.81
N GLN A 25 -8.57 3.86 7.65
CA GLN A 25 -8.52 2.89 6.55
C GLN A 25 -9.69 1.91 6.60
N LEU A 26 -10.02 1.40 7.80
CA LEU A 26 -11.15 0.50 8.01
C LEU A 26 -12.50 1.18 7.74
N ARG A 27 -12.67 2.42 8.21
CA ARG A 27 -13.87 3.22 7.91
C ARG A 27 -14.02 3.52 6.42
N ALA A 28 -12.91 3.68 5.71
CA ALA A 28 -12.88 3.88 4.27
C ALA A 28 -13.04 2.58 3.47
N ASN A 29 -13.26 1.43 4.12
CA ASN A 29 -13.31 0.10 3.51
C ASN A 29 -12.08 -0.24 2.65
N ARG A 30 -10.92 0.36 2.95
CA ARG A 30 -9.66 0.05 2.24
C ARG A 30 -9.04 -1.26 2.72
N PHE A 31 -9.20 -1.57 4.01
CA PHE A 31 -8.74 -2.81 4.61
C PHE A 31 -9.92 -3.63 5.10
N ARG A 32 -9.73 -4.95 5.14
CA ARG A 32 -10.70 -5.86 5.72
C ARG A 32 -10.63 -5.78 7.25
N GLY A 33 -11.79 -5.81 7.89
CA GLY A 33 -11.90 -5.85 9.35
C GLY A 33 -13.35 -6.03 9.77
N ARG A 34 -13.56 -6.50 11.00
CA ARG A 34 -14.89 -6.70 11.58
C ARG A 34 -15.15 -5.64 12.63
N LYS A 35 -16.30 -4.98 12.55
CA LYS A 35 -16.77 -4.08 13.59
C LYS A 35 -17.65 -4.86 14.57
N VAL A 36 -17.13 -5.11 15.76
CA VAL A 36 -17.85 -5.81 16.84
C VAL A 36 -18.10 -4.82 17.97
N GLY A 37 -19.37 -4.45 18.15
CA GLY A 37 -19.77 -3.36 19.04
C GLY A 37 -19.10 -2.04 18.64
N ARG A 38 -18.34 -1.45 19.58
CA ARG A 38 -17.62 -0.18 19.38
C ARG A 38 -16.16 -0.39 18.97
N GLN A 39 -15.74 -1.63 18.71
CA GLN A 39 -14.36 -1.98 18.44
C GLN A 39 -14.19 -2.54 17.02
N TRP A 40 -13.04 -2.25 16.43
CA TRP A 40 -12.58 -2.89 15.21
C TRP A 40 -11.66 -4.05 15.56
N LEU A 41 -11.89 -5.18 14.92
CA LEU A 41 -11.11 -6.41 15.03
C LEU A 41 -10.58 -6.80 13.65
N MET A 42 -9.33 -7.24 13.62
CA MET A 42 -8.69 -7.81 12.43
C MET A 42 -8.23 -9.23 12.73
N THR A 43 -8.39 -10.14 11.79
CA THR A 43 -7.73 -11.45 11.85
C THR A 43 -6.29 -11.32 11.38
N GLU A 44 -5.48 -12.35 11.61
CA GLU A 44 -4.13 -12.43 11.06
C GLU A 44 -4.13 -12.27 9.53
N GLN A 45 -5.05 -12.93 8.85
CA GLN A 45 -5.23 -12.79 7.40
C GLN A 45 -5.57 -11.35 6.98
N ASP A 46 -6.47 -10.67 7.70
CA ASP A 46 -6.81 -9.29 7.36
C ASP A 46 -5.57 -8.37 7.46
N ILE A 47 -4.69 -8.62 8.43
CA ILE A 47 -3.45 -7.86 8.64
C ILE A 47 -2.44 -8.14 7.51
N ALA A 48 -2.27 -9.41 7.15
CA ALA A 48 -1.41 -9.80 6.02
C ALA A 48 -1.88 -9.15 4.71
N ASP A 49 -3.18 -9.27 4.39
CA ASP A 49 -3.77 -8.65 3.20
C ASP A 49 -3.59 -7.12 3.21
N ALA A 50 -3.71 -6.48 4.38
CA ALA A 50 -3.52 -5.03 4.50
C ALA A 50 -2.07 -4.60 4.29
N LEU A 51 -1.09 -5.41 4.72
CA LEU A 51 0.33 -5.17 4.46
C LEU A 51 0.64 -5.32 2.96
N ASP A 52 0.07 -6.33 2.30
CA ASP A 52 0.20 -6.51 0.85
C ASP A 52 -0.36 -5.33 0.07
N LEU A 53 -1.50 -4.78 0.50
CA LEU A 53 -2.08 -3.56 -0.09
C LEU A 53 -1.22 -2.31 0.15
N CYS A 54 -0.40 -2.30 1.20
CA CYS A 54 0.53 -1.21 1.50
C CYS A 54 1.90 -1.41 0.86
N ALA A 55 2.16 -2.58 0.26
CA ALA A 55 3.41 -2.85 -0.42
C ALA A 55 3.54 -1.90 -1.63
N ASN A 56 4.71 -1.30 -1.77
CA ASN A 56 5.04 -0.60 -3.01
C ASN A 56 5.28 -1.65 -4.10
N ASP A 57 4.82 -1.39 -5.32
CA ASP A 57 5.16 -2.17 -6.52
C ASP A 57 6.66 -2.03 -6.94
N GLY A 58 7.57 -1.80 -6.00
CA GLY A 58 9.00 -1.58 -6.22
C GLY A 58 9.35 -0.52 -7.28
N PRO A 59 10.63 -0.37 -7.66
CA PRO A 59 10.96 0.09 -9.00
C PRO A 59 10.44 -0.98 -9.96
N ARG A 60 9.43 -0.64 -10.78
CA ARG A 60 8.79 -1.54 -11.76
C ARG A 60 9.84 -2.30 -12.57
N GLY A 61 10.18 -3.50 -12.11
CA GLY A 61 11.00 -4.47 -12.82
C GLY A 61 10.18 -5.02 -13.98
N VAL A 62 10.52 -4.55 -15.17
CA VAL A 62 10.19 -5.10 -16.50
C VAL A 62 9.73 -6.57 -16.47
N THR A 63 8.41 -6.84 -16.43
CA THR A 63 7.68 -7.98 -17.06
C THR A 63 6.19 -7.78 -16.73
N GLN A 64 5.17 -7.78 -17.59
CA GLN A 64 4.98 -8.13 -19.00
C GLN A 64 3.87 -7.20 -19.53
N ALA A 65 4.12 -6.51 -20.64
CA ALA A 65 3.09 -5.73 -21.31
C ALA A 65 2.13 -6.70 -22.02
N VAL A 66 0.90 -6.82 -21.51
CA VAL A 66 -0.21 -7.39 -22.27
C VAL A 66 -0.84 -6.27 -23.09
N THR A 67 -0.52 -6.32 -24.39
CA THR A 67 -1.24 -5.83 -25.58
C THR A 67 -1.87 -4.43 -25.56
N GLY A 68 -1.21 -3.51 -26.29
CA GLY A 68 -1.89 -2.61 -27.22
C GLY A 68 -2.28 -1.22 -26.70
N ARG A 69 -1.31 -0.32 -26.56
CA ARG A 69 -1.44 1.10 -26.96
C ARG A 69 -0.07 1.76 -27.07
N THR A 70 0.12 2.48 -28.17
CA THR A 70 1.32 3.13 -28.67
C THR A 70 2.14 3.83 -27.59
N ARG A 71 3.40 3.41 -27.45
CA ARG A 71 4.42 3.99 -26.57
C ARG A 71 5.09 5.16 -27.29
N VAL A 72 4.92 6.38 -26.78
CA VAL A 72 5.87 7.49 -27.04
C VAL A 72 6.67 7.68 -25.75
N PRO A 73 7.99 7.41 -25.72
CA PRO A 73 8.79 7.74 -24.56
C PRO A 73 9.27 9.19 -24.69
N VAL A 74 8.59 10.13 -24.05
CA VAL A 74 9.24 11.42 -23.74
C VAL A 74 10.09 11.17 -22.51
N ALA A 75 11.40 11.07 -22.73
CA ALA A 75 12.41 10.95 -21.70
C ALA A 75 12.26 12.09 -20.67
N SER A 76 11.68 11.79 -19.51
CA SER A 76 11.63 12.73 -18.39
C SER A 76 12.96 12.67 -17.65
N LEU A 77 13.96 13.38 -18.18
CA LEU A 77 15.22 13.61 -17.48
C LEU A 77 14.96 14.33 -16.15
N THR A 78 15.66 13.90 -15.10
CA THR A 78 15.65 14.60 -13.81
C THR A 78 16.22 16.02 -13.97
N PRO A 79 15.80 17.00 -13.14
CA PRO A 79 16.20 18.41 -13.28
C PRO A 79 17.73 18.61 -13.40
N THR A 80 18.51 17.76 -12.74
CA THR A 80 19.98 17.81 -12.74
C THR A 80 20.59 17.34 -14.07
N SER A 81 19.96 16.40 -14.77
CA SER A 81 20.42 15.93 -16.07
C SER A 81 20.16 16.96 -17.17
N ARG A 82 19.04 17.70 -17.09
CA ARG A 82 18.75 18.80 -18.03
C ARG A 82 19.79 19.93 -17.97
N LYS A 83 20.26 20.31 -16.78
CA LYS A 83 21.25 21.39 -16.60
C LYS A 83 22.59 21.08 -17.26
N ARG A 84 22.97 19.80 -17.37
CA ARG A 84 24.29 19.39 -17.89
C ARG A 84 24.40 19.47 -19.42
N LEU A 85 23.27 19.54 -20.13
CA LEU A 85 23.24 19.62 -21.60
C LEU A 85 23.08 21.05 -22.14
N VAL A 86 22.57 21.99 -21.34
CA VAL A 86 22.38 23.40 -21.74
C VAL A 86 23.62 24.26 -21.43
N GLY A 87 24.66 23.65 -20.85
CA GLY A 87 25.94 24.31 -20.51
C GLY A 87 27.10 24.00 -21.48
N LEU A 88 26.81 23.79 -22.77
CA LEU A 88 27.79 23.79 -23.86
C LEU A 88 27.60 25.05 -24.71
#